data_AF-A0A834YVC5-F1
#
_entry.id   AF-A0A834YVC5-F1
#
_cell.length_a   1.000
_cell.length_b   1.000
_cell.length_c   1.000
_cell.angle_alpha   90.00
_cell.angle_beta   90.00
_cell.angle_gamma   90.00
#
_symmetry.space_group_name_H-M   'P 1'
#
loop_
_entity.id
_entity.type
_entity.pdbx_description
1 polymer ?
#
loop_
_entity_poly.entity_id
_entity_poly.type
_entity_poly.pdbx_seq_one_letter_code
_entity_poly.pdbx_strand_id
1 'polypeptide(L)'
;MEREIELLSRVTVNHLFLAQFEAFRASLLSLRKRKPQLALAILQTIVAQGGRINGVLWSGNCGSPSLLAWLSALELLKFDDASSIWNLDPEILRLKVEFILLVQVISSRVAESIRRLVDLESIEKEEVSIENFESRTEDFAEGANLRDFNGDLVDSVNFLDRISDLGLQRLKGDIGIGNDDMGPSDVVVSLEEGELQCLRKVIFDQAEIFDALCCNIQKQVHWYDPYDSGLAISVRTEEKVSLSSSEEELKPLTLIQMNVQMAHLDALRECLKEDDEDGAISHLRFLHDDYGVVEPEYR
;
A
#
# COMPACT_ATOMS: atom_id res chain seq x y z
N MET A 1 -7.06 -21.06 35.31
CA MET A 1 -7.24 -20.89 33.86
C MET A 1 -7.58 -19.45 33.48
N GLU A 2 -8.65 -18.83 34.02
CA GLU A 2 -9.01 -17.44 33.67
C GLU A 2 -7.92 -16.40 33.97
N ARG A 3 -7.33 -16.43 35.18
CA ARG A 3 -6.23 -15.52 35.56
C ARG A 3 -4.99 -15.67 34.67
N GLU A 4 -4.71 -16.89 34.21
CA GLU A 4 -3.60 -17.15 33.29
C GLU A 4 -3.89 -16.62 31.89
N ILE A 5 -5.12 -16.74 31.42
CA ILE A 5 -5.57 -16.15 30.15
C ILE A 5 -5.50 -14.62 30.24
N GLU A 6 -5.93 -14.01 31.35
CA GLU A 6 -5.84 -12.57 31.56
C GLU A 6 -4.39 -12.07 31.51
N LEU A 7 -3.49 -12.73 32.24
CA LEU A 7 -2.06 -12.41 32.21
C LEU A 7 -1.46 -12.58 30.82
N LEU A 8 -1.79 -13.67 30.13
CA LEU A 8 -1.31 -13.93 28.77
C LEU A 8 -1.84 -12.90 27.76
N SER A 9 -3.10 -12.50 27.87
CA SER A 9 -3.68 -11.42 27.04
C SER A 9 -2.95 -10.10 27.26
N ARG A 10 -2.67 -9.73 28.52
CA ARG A 10 -1.90 -8.52 28.83
C ARG A 10 -0.48 -8.56 28.27
N VAL A 11 0.20 -9.69 28.41
CA VAL A 11 1.55 -9.89 27.83
C VAL A 11 1.51 -9.80 26.30
N THR A 12 0.51 -10.41 25.68
CA THR A 12 0.31 -10.36 24.22
C THR A 12 0.13 -8.92 23.73
N VAL A 13 -0.76 -8.17 24.38
CA VAL A 13 -1.02 -6.76 24.06
C VAL A 13 0.21 -5.88 24.32
N ASN A 14 0.99 -6.14 25.37
CA ASN A 14 2.25 -5.40 25.61
C ASN A 14 3.25 -5.60 24.47
N HIS A 15 3.44 -6.84 23.99
CA HIS A 15 4.35 -7.09 22.86
C HIS A 15 3.84 -6.47 21.55
N LEU A 16 2.51 -6.39 21.36
CA LEU A 16 1.89 -5.66 20.26
C LEU A 16 2.22 -4.16 20.34
N PHE A 17 2.04 -3.52 21.50
CA PHE A 17 2.35 -2.10 21.70
C PHE A 17 3.84 -1.77 21.56
N LEU A 18 4.73 -2.72 21.80
CA LEU A 18 6.17 -2.56 21.57
C LEU A 18 6.60 -2.91 20.14
N ALA A 19 5.66 -3.25 19.26
CA ALA A 19 5.91 -3.73 17.90
C ALA A 19 6.94 -4.89 17.86
N GLN A 20 6.92 -5.76 18.87
CA GLN A 20 7.80 -6.93 18.98
C GLN A 20 7.11 -8.14 18.37
N PHE A 21 7.02 -8.15 17.03
CA PHE A 21 6.13 -9.09 16.33
C PHE A 21 6.36 -10.57 16.72
N GLU A 22 7.61 -11.05 16.78
CA GLU A 22 7.86 -12.47 17.13
C GLU A 22 7.46 -12.81 18.58
N ALA A 23 7.65 -11.88 19.53
CA ALA A 23 7.21 -12.08 20.91
C ALA A 23 5.68 -12.03 21.01
N PHE A 24 5.06 -11.08 20.31
CA PHE A 24 3.61 -11.00 20.15
C PHE A 24 3.07 -12.32 19.58
N ARG A 25 3.61 -12.78 18.46
CA ARG A 25 3.24 -14.03 17.79
C ARG A 25 3.36 -15.24 18.71
N ALA A 26 4.47 -15.39 19.44
CA ALA A 26 4.66 -16.50 20.37
C ALA A 26 3.62 -16.51 21.51
N SER A 27 3.33 -15.34 22.08
CA SER A 27 2.32 -15.18 23.12
C SER A 27 0.90 -15.40 22.59
N LEU A 28 0.62 -14.95 21.36
CA LEU A 28 -0.63 -15.16 20.67
C LEU A 28 -0.88 -16.64 20.32
N LEU A 29 0.13 -17.38 19.87
CA LEU A 29 0.03 -18.83 19.65
C LEU A 29 -0.25 -19.58 20.96
N SER A 30 0.33 -19.12 22.06
CA SER A 30 0.03 -19.63 23.40
C SER A 30 -1.40 -19.31 23.84
N LEU A 31 -1.92 -18.15 23.42
CA LEU A 31 -3.30 -17.71 23.67
C LEU A 31 -4.28 -18.51 22.81
N ARG A 32 -3.96 -18.77 21.53
CA ARG A 32 -4.76 -19.61 20.62
C ARG A 32 -5.07 -20.98 21.22
N LYS A 33 -4.08 -21.62 21.85
CA LYS A 33 -4.26 -22.93 22.50
C LYS A 33 -5.25 -22.92 23.69
N ARG A 34 -5.46 -21.75 24.31
CA ARG A 34 -6.27 -21.60 25.55
C ARG A 34 -7.61 -20.92 25.30
N LYS A 35 -7.63 -19.91 24.43
CA LYS A 35 -8.80 -19.11 24.05
C LYS A 35 -8.70 -18.73 22.56
N PRO A 36 -8.96 -19.68 21.64
CA PRO A 36 -8.76 -19.50 20.20
C PRO A 36 -9.55 -18.32 19.64
N GLN A 37 -10.78 -18.12 20.11
CA GLN A 37 -11.65 -17.01 19.68
C GLN A 37 -11.05 -15.63 19.99
N LEU A 38 -10.34 -15.49 21.11
CA LEU A 38 -9.70 -14.22 21.45
C LEU A 38 -8.46 -13.97 20.58
N ALA A 39 -7.64 -15.00 20.34
CA ALA A 39 -6.48 -14.88 19.46
C ALA A 39 -6.90 -14.54 18.02
N LEU A 40 -7.99 -15.16 17.55
CA LEU A 40 -8.60 -14.86 16.26
C LEU A 40 -9.09 -13.40 16.20
N ALA A 41 -9.88 -12.96 17.18
CA ALA A 41 -10.39 -11.60 17.25
C ALA A 41 -9.27 -10.55 17.26
N ILE A 42 -8.17 -10.80 17.98
CA ILE A 42 -7.00 -9.92 17.98
C ILE A 42 -6.42 -9.76 16.57
N LEU A 43 -6.16 -10.87 15.87
CA LEU A 43 -5.63 -10.82 14.49
C LEU A 43 -6.60 -10.16 13.52
N GLN A 44 -7.90 -10.48 13.64
CA GLN A 44 -8.97 -9.85 12.86
C GLN A 44 -8.97 -8.33 13.00
N THR A 45 -8.92 -7.85 14.25
CA THR A 45 -8.88 -6.41 14.52
C THR A 45 -7.62 -5.78 13.95
N ILE A 46 -6.45 -6.42 14.09
CA ILE A 46 -5.20 -5.88 13.54
C ILE A 46 -5.29 -5.76 12.01
N VAL A 47 -5.73 -6.82 11.33
CA VAL A 47 -5.84 -6.84 9.86
C VAL A 47 -6.90 -5.85 9.38
N ALA A 48 -8.08 -5.83 9.98
CA ALA A 48 -9.15 -4.90 9.61
C ALA A 48 -8.79 -3.42 9.81
N GLN A 49 -7.87 -3.10 10.72
CA GLN A 49 -7.36 -1.74 10.88
C GLN A 49 -6.11 -1.47 10.04
N GLY A 50 -5.67 -2.39 9.17
CA GLY A 50 -4.42 -2.25 8.43
C GLY A 50 -3.22 -2.06 9.36
N GLY A 51 -3.29 -2.62 10.57
CA GLY A 51 -2.30 -2.46 11.64
C GLY A 51 -2.25 -1.05 12.26
N ARG A 52 -3.13 -0.13 11.87
CA ARG A 52 -3.19 1.26 12.37
C ARG A 52 -3.78 1.31 13.79
N ILE A 53 -2.98 0.88 14.76
CA ILE A 53 -3.34 0.83 16.18
C ILE A 53 -2.68 2.00 16.90
N ASN A 54 -3.49 2.77 17.62
CA ASN A 54 -3.02 3.93 18.38
C ASN A 54 -2.07 3.52 19.51
N GLY A 55 -0.95 4.24 19.65
CA GLY A 55 -0.01 4.07 20.76
C GLY A 55 1.02 2.95 20.59
N VAL A 56 1.10 2.32 19.41
CA VAL A 56 2.17 1.35 19.10
C VAL A 56 3.50 2.07 18.92
N LEU A 57 4.53 1.59 19.60
CA LEU A 57 5.92 2.01 19.49
C LEU A 57 6.60 1.15 18.42
N TRP A 58 6.60 1.62 17.18
CA TRP A 58 7.20 0.92 16.04
C TRP A 58 8.67 0.59 16.28
N SER A 59 9.08 -0.63 15.91
CA SER A 59 10.42 -1.16 16.18
C SER A 59 11.10 -1.58 14.89
N GLY A 60 12.42 -1.80 14.91
CA GLY A 60 13.14 -2.29 13.72
C GLY A 60 12.63 -3.64 13.19
N ASN A 61 12.00 -4.47 14.03
CA ASN A 61 11.45 -5.77 13.63
C ASN A 61 10.04 -5.67 13.04
N CYS A 62 9.32 -4.58 13.31
CA CYS A 62 8.01 -4.27 12.78
C CYS A 62 7.88 -2.75 12.71
N GLY A 63 8.35 -2.20 11.58
CA GLY A 63 8.59 -0.76 11.43
C GLY A 63 7.38 0.05 10.97
N SER A 64 6.26 -0.61 10.63
CA SER A 64 5.08 0.09 10.12
C SER A 64 3.77 -0.64 10.42
N PRO A 65 2.64 0.09 10.45
CA PRO A 65 1.30 -0.49 10.55
C PRO A 65 1.03 -1.56 9.49
N SER A 66 1.33 -1.27 8.22
CA SER A 66 1.04 -2.19 7.11
C SER A 66 1.85 -3.48 7.20
N LEU A 67 3.09 -3.43 7.72
CA LEU A 67 3.88 -4.63 7.98
C LEU A 67 3.27 -5.47 9.12
N LEU A 68 2.80 -4.83 10.18
CA LEU A 68 2.06 -5.53 11.25
C LEU A 68 0.81 -6.21 10.72
N ALA A 69 0.04 -5.53 9.87
CA ALA A 69 -1.14 -6.07 9.22
C ALA A 69 -0.79 -7.29 8.36
N TRP A 70 0.24 -7.17 7.52
CA TRP A 70 0.74 -8.25 6.66
C TRP A 70 1.13 -9.49 7.46
N LEU A 71 2.00 -9.32 8.44
CA LEU A 71 2.47 -10.43 9.26
C LEU A 71 1.32 -11.07 10.07
N SER A 72 0.39 -10.25 10.55
CA SER A 72 -0.81 -10.74 11.25
C SER A 72 -1.74 -11.51 10.31
N ALA A 73 -1.93 -11.05 9.07
CA ALA A 73 -2.69 -11.78 8.05
C ALA A 73 -2.04 -13.15 7.75
N LEU A 74 -0.71 -13.23 7.62
CA LEU A 74 -0.04 -14.51 7.43
C LEU A 74 -0.23 -15.49 8.60
N GLU A 75 -0.30 -15.00 9.84
CA GLU A 75 -0.60 -15.85 10.99
C GLU A 75 -2.07 -16.26 11.06
N LEU A 76 -2.94 -15.36 10.61
CA LEU A 76 -4.38 -15.59 10.56
C LEU A 76 -4.76 -16.68 9.56
N LEU A 77 -4.10 -16.70 8.40
CA LEU A 77 -4.27 -17.76 7.38
C LEU A 77 -3.86 -19.15 7.87
N LYS A 78 -3.15 -19.26 8.99
CA LYS A 78 -2.77 -20.54 9.63
C LYS A 78 -3.80 -21.03 10.66
N PHE A 79 -4.93 -20.35 10.82
CA PHE A 79 -6.02 -20.85 11.64
C PHE A 79 -6.77 -21.96 10.89
N ASP A 80 -6.93 -23.12 11.55
CA ASP A 80 -7.78 -24.19 11.06
C ASP A 80 -9.20 -23.61 11.02
N ASP A 81 -9.84 -23.54 9.84
CA ASP A 81 -11.12 -22.85 9.52
C ASP A 81 -11.02 -21.45 8.87
N ALA A 82 -9.86 -21.06 8.30
CA ALA A 82 -9.68 -19.77 7.65
C ALA A 82 -10.71 -19.43 6.54
N SER A 83 -11.25 -20.40 5.80
CA SER A 83 -12.24 -20.13 4.74
C SER A 83 -13.68 -19.98 5.25
N SER A 84 -14.06 -20.69 6.33
CA SER A 84 -15.40 -20.63 6.91
C SER A 84 -15.59 -19.47 7.89
N ILE A 85 -14.49 -18.92 8.43
CA ILE A 85 -14.49 -17.76 9.33
C ILE A 85 -14.61 -16.43 8.57
N TRP A 86 -14.26 -16.39 7.28
CA TRP A 86 -14.01 -15.12 6.57
C TRP A 86 -14.90 -14.81 5.38
N ASN A 87 -15.71 -15.75 4.86
CA ASN A 87 -16.44 -15.58 3.59
C ASN A 87 -15.56 -15.03 2.44
N LEU A 88 -14.23 -15.14 2.56
CA LEU A 88 -13.25 -14.49 1.72
C LEU A 88 -12.13 -15.49 1.42
N ASP A 89 -11.68 -15.50 0.16
CA ASP A 89 -10.59 -16.37 -0.24
C ASP A 89 -9.27 -15.97 0.49
N PRO A 90 -8.51 -16.94 1.03
CA PRO A 90 -7.21 -16.69 1.65
C PRO A 90 -6.24 -15.85 0.81
N GLU A 91 -6.25 -16.05 -0.50
CA GLU A 91 -5.36 -15.38 -1.44
C GLU A 91 -5.82 -13.94 -1.71
N ILE A 92 -7.13 -13.66 -1.79
CA ILE A 92 -7.59 -12.27 -1.94
C ILE A 92 -7.31 -11.46 -0.67
N LEU A 93 -7.44 -12.05 0.53
CA LEU A 93 -7.04 -11.39 1.78
C LEU A 93 -5.55 -11.02 1.75
N ARG A 94 -4.72 -11.98 1.33
CA ARG A 94 -3.28 -11.76 1.15
C ARG A 94 -3.06 -10.59 0.19
N LEU A 95 -3.61 -10.64 -1.02
CA LEU A 95 -3.41 -9.57 -2.02
C LEU A 95 -3.85 -8.19 -1.50
N LYS A 96 -4.99 -8.08 -0.81
CA LYS A 96 -5.48 -6.80 -0.24
C LYS A 96 -4.55 -6.24 0.84
N VAL A 97 -3.96 -7.07 1.70
CA VAL A 97 -3.02 -6.59 2.73
C VAL A 97 -1.64 -6.29 2.11
N GLU A 98 -1.22 -7.06 1.09
CA GLU A 98 0.02 -6.82 0.33
C GLU A 98 -0.03 -5.46 -0.37
N PHE A 99 -1.18 -5.11 -0.96
CA PHE A 99 -1.42 -3.81 -1.58
C PHE A 99 -1.12 -2.66 -0.61
N ILE A 100 -1.67 -2.70 0.61
CA ILE A 100 -1.46 -1.66 1.64
C ILE A 100 0.01 -1.61 2.06
N LEU A 101 0.69 -2.76 2.11
CA LEU A 101 2.12 -2.84 2.40
C LEU A 101 2.96 -2.19 1.30
N LEU A 102 2.71 -2.50 0.03
CA LEU A 102 3.45 -1.93 -1.10
C LEU A 102 3.30 -0.40 -1.15
N VAL A 103 2.08 0.11 -0.96
CA VAL A 103 1.82 1.56 -0.88
C VAL A 103 2.57 2.21 0.29
N GLN A 104 2.59 1.57 1.46
CA GLN A 104 3.34 2.06 2.61
C GLN A 104 4.85 2.08 2.35
N VAL A 105 5.40 1.08 1.64
CA VAL A 105 6.82 1.06 1.26
C VAL A 105 7.12 2.25 0.35
N ILE A 106 6.26 2.54 -0.63
CA ILE A 106 6.43 3.68 -1.52
C ILE A 106 6.40 4.99 -0.73
N SER A 107 5.35 5.19 0.09
CA SER A 107 5.18 6.38 0.94
C SER A 107 6.37 6.60 1.88
N SER A 108 6.88 5.52 2.50
CA SER A 108 8.04 5.61 3.41
C SER A 108 9.31 6.07 2.68
N ARG A 109 9.54 5.60 1.45
CA ARG A 109 10.68 6.02 0.62
C ARG A 109 10.53 7.47 0.14
N VAL A 110 9.32 7.90 -0.23
CA VAL A 110 9.05 9.31 -0.58
C VAL A 110 9.29 10.22 0.62
N ALA A 111 8.78 9.84 1.80
CA ALA A 111 8.99 10.59 3.03
C ALA A 111 10.48 10.68 3.42
N GLU A 112 11.26 9.62 3.17
CA GLU A 112 12.72 9.66 3.36
C GLU A 112 13.40 10.62 2.37
N SER A 113 12.98 10.63 1.09
CA SER A 113 13.47 11.59 0.11
C SER A 113 13.19 13.05 0.51
N ILE A 114 11.99 13.33 1.05
CA ILE A 114 11.64 14.66 1.58
C ILE A 114 12.57 15.04 2.74
N ARG A 115 12.82 14.13 3.69
CA ARG A 115 13.71 14.42 4.84
C ARG A 115 15.12 14.74 4.38
N ARG A 116 15.67 13.95 3.45
CA ARG A 116 17.00 14.20 2.88
C ARG A 116 17.09 15.56 2.19
N LEU A 117 16.02 15.98 1.51
CA LEU A 117 15.95 17.30 0.86
C LEU A 117 15.98 18.43 1.89
N VAL A 118 15.21 18.31 2.97
CA VAL A 118 15.17 19.30 4.07
C VAL A 118 16.52 19.40 4.77
N ASP A 119 17.19 18.26 4.99
CA ASP A 119 18.53 18.23 5.58
C ASP A 119 19.54 18.98 4.69
N LEU A 120 19.49 18.80 3.37
CA LEU A 120 20.34 19.53 2.42
C LEU A 120 20.07 21.04 2.43
N GLU A 121 18.80 21.46 2.42
CA GLU A 121 18.44 22.88 2.54
C GLU A 121 18.96 23.52 3.84
N SER A 122 19.03 22.74 4.92
CA SER A 122 19.53 23.24 6.21
C SER A 122 21.04 23.48 6.18
N ILE A 123 21.80 22.65 5.46
CA ILE A 123 23.24 22.79 5.27
C ILE A 123 23.55 24.00 4.38
N GLU A 124 22.83 24.18 3.27
CA GLU A 124 23.00 25.35 2.38
C GLU A 124 22.75 26.67 3.10
N LYS A 125 21.76 26.73 3.98
CA LYS A 125 21.46 27.92 4.80
C LYS A 125 22.55 28.20 5.84
N GLU A 126 23.25 27.17 6.33
CA GLU A 126 24.37 27.33 7.26
C GLU A 126 25.67 27.77 6.53
N GLU A 127 25.95 27.29 5.32
CA GLU A 127 27.14 27.69 4.54
C GLU A 127 27.09 29.14 4.04
N VAL A 128 25.90 29.69 3.77
CA VAL A 128 25.71 31.11 3.39
C VAL A 128 25.97 32.08 4.57
N SER A 129 26.12 31.56 5.79
CA SER A 129 26.43 32.36 6.99
C SER A 129 27.92 32.70 7.15
N ILE A 130 28.81 32.16 6.31
CA ILE A 130 30.26 32.37 6.40
C ILE A 130 30.69 33.39 5.34
N GLU A 131 30.82 34.63 5.80
CA GLU A 131 31.46 35.83 5.21
C GLU A 131 32.07 35.75 3.80
N ASN A 132 31.58 36.62 2.90
CA ASN A 132 32.24 37.16 1.71
C ASN A 132 32.82 36.18 0.69
N PHE A 133 32.01 35.79 -0.30
CA PHE A 133 32.53 35.48 -1.64
C PHE A 133 31.59 36.03 -2.72
N GLU A 134 32.06 37.02 -3.47
CA GLU A 134 31.46 37.45 -4.74
C GLU A 134 31.60 36.31 -5.76
N SER A 135 30.53 35.52 -5.99
CA SER A 135 30.41 34.76 -7.23
C SER A 135 28.98 34.46 -7.64
N ARG A 136 28.62 35.05 -8.80
CA ARG A 136 27.77 34.57 -9.90
C ARG A 136 26.30 34.20 -9.62
N THR A 137 25.44 34.95 -10.31
CA THR A 137 23.98 34.86 -10.44
C THR A 137 23.43 33.57 -11.09
N GLU A 138 24.11 32.44 -10.96
CA GLU A 138 23.65 31.14 -11.49
C GLU A 138 23.05 30.23 -10.39
N ASP A 139 23.36 30.47 -9.10
CA ASP A 139 22.93 29.60 -7.98
C ASP A 139 21.53 29.92 -7.40
N PHE A 140 20.91 31.03 -7.79
CA PHE A 140 19.55 31.39 -7.32
C PHE A 140 18.43 30.64 -8.05
N ALA A 141 18.72 29.94 -9.14
CA ALA A 141 17.74 29.13 -9.87
C ALA A 141 17.47 27.79 -9.17
N GLU A 142 18.45 27.27 -8.43
CA GLU A 142 18.38 25.94 -7.82
C GLU A 142 17.43 25.92 -6.60
N GLY A 143 17.45 26.96 -5.77
CA GLY A 143 16.54 27.10 -4.63
C GLY A 143 15.06 27.26 -5.01
N ALA A 144 14.74 27.76 -6.20
CA ALA A 144 13.36 27.82 -6.70
C ALA A 144 12.90 26.42 -7.15
N ASN A 145 13.74 25.69 -7.89
CA ASN A 145 13.47 24.32 -8.31
C ASN A 145 13.31 23.36 -7.12
N LEU A 146 14.09 23.51 -6.05
CA LEU A 146 13.98 22.68 -4.85
C LEU A 146 12.65 22.86 -4.11
N ARG A 147 12.14 24.10 -4.07
CA ARG A 147 10.86 24.42 -3.41
C ARG A 147 9.67 23.86 -4.17
N ASP A 148 9.68 23.98 -5.48
CA ASP A 148 8.65 23.40 -6.35
C ASP A 148 8.73 21.86 -6.30
N PHE A 149 9.94 21.30 -6.27
CA PHE A 149 10.18 19.86 -6.13
C PHE A 149 9.69 19.29 -4.80
N ASN A 150 9.83 20.03 -3.70
CA ASN A 150 9.30 19.66 -2.39
C ASN A 150 7.76 19.67 -2.38
N GLY A 151 7.12 20.61 -3.10
CA GLY A 151 5.67 20.64 -3.29
C GLY A 151 5.15 19.37 -3.95
N ASP A 152 5.75 18.95 -5.06
CA ASP A 152 5.36 17.76 -5.81
C ASP A 152 5.49 16.46 -4.97
N LEU A 153 6.53 16.38 -4.13
CA LEU A 153 6.72 15.23 -3.23
C LEU A 153 5.68 15.22 -2.09
N VAL A 154 5.30 16.37 -1.55
CA VAL A 154 4.24 16.46 -0.54
C VAL A 154 2.89 16.03 -1.14
N ASP A 155 2.59 16.47 -2.37
CA ASP A 155 1.39 16.04 -3.08
C ASP A 155 1.41 14.53 -3.37
N SER A 156 2.57 13.98 -3.70
CA SER A 156 2.76 12.54 -3.85
C SER A 156 2.46 11.77 -2.55
N VAL A 157 2.92 12.25 -1.39
CA VAL A 157 2.62 11.60 -0.09
C VAL A 157 1.13 11.65 0.21
N ASN A 158 0.49 12.81 0.05
CA ASN A 158 -0.95 12.96 0.27
C ASN A 158 -1.76 12.02 -0.64
N PHE A 159 -1.32 11.85 -1.88
CA PHE A 159 -1.96 10.95 -2.82
C PHE A 159 -1.75 9.47 -2.43
N LEU A 160 -0.53 9.08 -2.03
CA LEU A 160 -0.25 7.73 -1.53
C LEU A 160 -1.05 7.38 -0.27
N ASP A 161 -1.28 8.35 0.62
CA ASP A 161 -2.15 8.18 1.79
C ASP A 161 -3.60 7.87 1.37
N ARG A 162 -4.13 8.57 0.35
CA ARG A 162 -5.45 8.25 -0.24
C ARG A 162 -5.50 6.83 -0.82
N ILE A 163 -4.46 6.40 -1.54
CA ILE A 163 -4.38 5.01 -2.04
C ILE A 163 -4.36 4.01 -0.86
N SER A 164 -3.63 4.33 0.21
CA SER A 164 -3.59 3.49 1.42
C SER A 164 -4.97 3.37 2.08
N ASP A 165 -5.70 4.47 2.16
CA ASP A 165 -7.06 4.54 2.72
C ASP A 165 -8.06 3.76 1.87
N LEU A 166 -7.97 3.85 0.54
CA LEU A 166 -8.72 3.00 -0.38
C LEU A 166 -8.48 1.52 -0.09
N GLY A 167 -7.22 1.11 0.04
CA GLY A 167 -6.86 -0.28 0.39
C GLY A 167 -7.45 -0.73 1.72
N LEU A 168 -7.42 0.14 2.74
CA LEU A 168 -7.99 -0.13 4.04
C LEU A 168 -9.52 -0.25 4.01
N GLN A 169 -10.21 0.62 3.27
CA GLN A 169 -11.67 0.58 3.11
C GLN A 169 -12.10 -0.75 2.46
N ARG A 170 -11.40 -1.14 1.40
CA ARG A 170 -11.64 -2.42 0.69
C ARG A 170 -11.34 -3.63 1.56
N LEU A 171 -10.37 -3.54 2.47
CA LEU A 171 -10.08 -4.60 3.42
C LEU A 171 -11.15 -4.70 4.52
N LYS A 172 -11.66 -3.56 5.03
CA LYS A 172 -12.71 -3.53 6.07
C LYS A 172 -14.02 -4.13 5.59
N GLY A 173 -14.40 -3.86 4.33
CA GLY A 173 -15.65 -4.37 3.73
C GLY A 173 -15.79 -5.90 3.77
N ASP A 174 -14.67 -6.63 3.74
CA ASP A 174 -14.70 -8.09 3.68
C ASP A 174 -14.75 -8.78 5.06
N ILE A 175 -14.30 -8.12 6.13
CA ILE A 175 -13.99 -8.79 7.40
C ILE A 175 -15.23 -8.93 8.29
N GLY A 176 -16.39 -8.39 7.88
CA GLY A 176 -17.68 -8.60 8.54
C GLY A 176 -17.73 -8.15 10.01
N ILE A 177 -16.71 -7.44 10.50
CA ILE A 177 -16.73 -6.80 11.83
C ILE A 177 -17.78 -5.71 11.73
N GLY A 178 -18.91 -5.92 12.42
CA GLY A 178 -20.07 -5.05 12.37
C GLY A 178 -19.67 -3.57 12.43
N ASN A 179 -20.24 -2.78 11.52
CA ASN A 179 -20.00 -1.34 11.35
C ASN A 179 -20.36 -0.47 12.58
N ASP A 180 -20.68 -1.08 13.72
CA ASP A 180 -21.33 -0.43 14.85
C ASP A 180 -20.37 0.25 15.84
N ASP A 181 -19.05 0.01 15.80
CA ASP A 181 -18.15 0.50 16.88
C ASP A 181 -16.92 1.31 16.44
N MET A 182 -16.79 1.72 15.17
CA MET A 182 -15.63 2.52 14.73
C MET A 182 -16.01 3.55 13.66
N GLY A 183 -16.43 4.74 14.12
CA GLY A 183 -16.30 6.07 13.48
C GLY A 183 -16.70 6.27 12.00
N PRO A 184 -17.37 7.38 11.64
CA PRO A 184 -17.75 7.65 10.26
C PRO A 184 -16.50 8.04 9.46
N SER A 185 -15.94 7.12 8.70
CA SER A 185 -15.16 7.47 7.52
C SER A 185 -15.76 6.75 6.32
N ASP A 186 -17.03 7.07 6.07
CA ASP A 186 -17.75 6.76 4.83
C ASP A 186 -17.33 7.72 3.71
N VAL A 187 -16.04 8.10 3.70
CA VAL A 187 -15.45 8.91 2.64
C VAL A 187 -15.08 7.94 1.54
N VAL A 188 -15.94 7.85 0.53
CA VAL A 188 -15.61 7.15 -0.71
C VAL A 188 -14.36 7.82 -1.29
N VAL A 189 -13.23 7.10 -1.28
CA VAL A 189 -12.00 7.59 -1.90
C VAL A 189 -12.18 7.53 -3.42
N SER A 190 -12.53 8.67 -4.02
CA SER A 190 -12.46 8.83 -5.48
C SER A 190 -11.04 9.18 -5.89
N LEU A 191 -10.57 8.62 -7.01
CA LEU A 191 -9.31 8.99 -7.65
C LEU A 191 -9.63 9.57 -9.02
N GLU A 192 -9.09 10.73 -9.35
CA GLU A 192 -9.21 11.33 -10.68
C GLU A 192 -7.90 11.15 -11.47
N GLU A 193 -8.01 10.96 -12.78
CA GLU A 193 -6.87 10.67 -13.68
C GLU A 193 -5.79 11.77 -13.63
N GLY A 194 -6.19 13.03 -13.49
CA GLY A 194 -5.27 14.17 -13.40
C GLY A 194 -4.47 14.23 -12.10
N GLU A 195 -4.94 13.60 -11.02
CA GLU A 195 -4.30 13.65 -9.70
C GLU A 195 -3.06 12.75 -9.63
N LEU A 196 -3.01 11.67 -10.42
CA LEU A 196 -1.89 10.72 -10.43
C LEU A 196 -0.64 11.27 -11.10
N GLN A 197 -0.73 12.43 -11.77
CA GLN A 197 0.41 13.07 -12.42
C GLN A 197 1.50 13.46 -11.41
N CYS A 198 1.14 13.78 -10.16
CA CYS A 198 2.13 14.07 -9.10
C CYS A 198 3.05 12.88 -8.81
N LEU A 199 2.60 11.65 -9.07
CA LEU A 199 3.39 10.44 -8.82
C LEU A 199 4.40 10.12 -9.91
N ARG A 200 4.42 10.81 -11.06
CA ARG A 200 5.28 10.42 -12.20
C ARG A 200 6.74 10.21 -11.82
N LYS A 201 7.33 11.14 -11.07
CA LYS A 201 8.72 11.00 -10.63
C LYS A 201 8.88 9.83 -9.66
N VAL A 202 7.96 9.68 -8.72
CA VAL A 202 7.97 8.58 -7.75
C VAL A 202 7.86 7.22 -8.44
N ILE A 203 7.08 7.13 -9.52
CA ILE A 203 6.95 5.93 -10.35
C ILE A 203 8.31 5.55 -10.94
N PHE A 204 9.07 6.50 -11.48
CA PHE A 204 10.39 6.20 -12.04
C PHE A 204 11.42 5.84 -10.97
N ASP A 205 11.46 6.59 -9.86
CA ASP A 205 12.37 6.34 -8.74
C ASP A 205 12.13 4.97 -8.08
N GLN A 206 10.91 4.43 -8.22
CA GLN A 206 10.47 3.20 -7.55
C GLN A 206 9.76 2.21 -8.49
N ALA A 207 10.18 2.16 -9.75
CA ALA A 207 9.49 1.42 -10.81
C ALA A 207 9.25 -0.06 -10.46
N GLU A 208 10.20 -0.72 -9.80
CA GLU A 208 10.06 -2.12 -9.37
C GLU A 208 8.94 -2.33 -8.34
N ILE A 209 8.72 -1.36 -7.44
CA ILE A 209 7.66 -1.47 -6.42
C ILE A 209 6.31 -1.16 -7.05
N PHE A 210 6.25 -0.20 -7.97
CA PHE A 210 5.03 0.06 -8.74
C PHE A 210 4.66 -1.10 -9.66
N ASP A 211 5.62 -1.76 -10.30
CA ASP A 211 5.38 -2.98 -11.07
C ASP A 211 4.81 -4.11 -10.19
N ALA A 212 5.39 -4.32 -9.00
CA ALA A 212 4.86 -5.26 -8.02
C ALA A 212 3.43 -4.88 -7.55
N LEU A 213 3.15 -3.58 -7.37
CA LEU A 213 1.82 -3.06 -7.03
C LEU A 213 0.83 -3.30 -8.17
N CYS A 214 1.20 -3.04 -9.41
CA CYS A 214 0.36 -3.27 -10.57
C CYS A 214 0.10 -4.77 -10.79
N CYS A 215 1.10 -5.63 -10.60
CA CYS A 215 0.91 -7.09 -10.64
C CYS A 215 -0.05 -7.56 -9.53
N ASN A 216 0.09 -7.00 -8.33
CA ASN A 216 -0.82 -7.29 -7.22
C ASN A 216 -2.26 -6.85 -7.54
N ILE A 217 -2.45 -5.64 -8.08
CA ILE A 217 -3.75 -5.16 -8.53
C ILE A 217 -4.32 -6.08 -9.60
N GLN A 218 -3.53 -6.48 -10.60
CA GLN A 218 -4.02 -7.33 -11.68
C GLN A 218 -4.57 -8.65 -11.16
N LYS A 219 -3.87 -9.27 -10.21
CA LYS A 219 -4.35 -10.48 -9.54
C LYS A 219 -5.67 -10.24 -8.79
N GLN A 220 -5.84 -9.09 -8.16
CA GLN A 220 -7.11 -8.74 -7.51
C GLN A 220 -8.22 -8.55 -8.53
N VAL A 221 -7.98 -7.82 -9.63
CA VAL A 221 -8.99 -7.54 -10.66
C VAL A 221 -9.46 -8.83 -11.34
N HIS A 222 -8.54 -9.70 -11.77
CA HIS A 222 -8.90 -10.99 -12.38
C HIS A 222 -9.56 -11.95 -11.40
N TRP A 223 -9.29 -11.83 -10.09
CA TRP A 223 -9.97 -12.64 -9.09
C TRP A 223 -11.50 -12.43 -9.11
N TYR A 224 -11.94 -11.22 -9.45
CA TYR A 224 -13.36 -10.88 -9.57
C TYR A 224 -13.92 -11.12 -10.97
N ASP A 225 -13.12 -11.54 -11.96
CA ASP A 225 -13.61 -11.93 -13.29
C ASP A 225 -14.10 -13.39 -13.28
N PRO A 226 -15.42 -13.66 -13.36
CA PRO A 226 -15.96 -15.01 -13.34
C PRO A 226 -15.69 -15.79 -14.62
N TYR A 227 -15.22 -15.14 -15.69
CA TYR A 227 -15.11 -15.73 -17.02
C TYR A 227 -13.71 -16.25 -17.37
N ASP A 228 -12.67 -15.91 -16.59
CA ASP A 228 -11.29 -16.36 -16.85
C ASP A 228 -10.77 -17.40 -15.83
N SER A 229 -11.64 -17.90 -14.95
CA SER A 229 -11.35 -19.08 -14.12
C SER A 229 -11.38 -20.36 -14.95
N GLY A 230 -10.43 -20.51 -15.88
CA GLY A 230 -10.17 -21.75 -16.58
C GLY A 230 -9.91 -22.88 -15.57
N LEU A 231 -10.87 -23.79 -15.43
CA LEU A 231 -10.79 -25.07 -14.69
C LEU A 231 -10.96 -25.07 -13.15
N ALA A 232 -11.81 -24.20 -12.57
CA ALA A 232 -12.27 -24.41 -11.19
C ALA A 232 -13.73 -24.90 -11.12
N ILE A 233 -13.92 -26.23 -11.06
CA ILE A 233 -15.19 -26.83 -10.62
C ILE A 233 -15.27 -26.63 -9.11
N SER A 234 -15.89 -25.54 -8.67
CA SER A 234 -16.30 -25.35 -7.28
C SER A 234 -17.77 -24.93 -7.26
N VAL A 235 -18.54 -25.72 -6.51
CA VAL A 235 -20.00 -25.64 -6.38
C VAL A 235 -20.38 -24.26 -5.84
N ARG A 236 -21.06 -23.47 -6.67
CA ARG A 236 -21.64 -22.18 -6.30
C ARG A 236 -22.65 -22.38 -5.18
N THR A 237 -22.36 -21.85 -3.99
CA THR A 237 -23.42 -21.50 -3.04
C THR A 237 -23.98 -20.18 -3.55
N GLU A 238 -25.25 -20.18 -3.93
CA GLU A 238 -25.97 -19.03 -4.46
C GLU A 238 -26.09 -17.93 -3.40
N GLU A 239 -25.10 -17.04 -3.34
CA GLU A 239 -25.29 -15.73 -2.74
C GLU A 239 -25.03 -14.66 -3.79
N LYS A 240 -26.15 -14.09 -4.25
CA LYS A 240 -26.28 -13.05 -5.26
C LYS A 240 -25.86 -11.71 -4.65
N VAL A 241 -24.67 -11.63 -4.09
CA VAL A 241 -24.10 -10.40 -3.50
C VAL A 241 -23.46 -9.59 -4.63
N SER A 242 -24.24 -8.63 -5.13
CA SER A 242 -23.86 -7.38 -5.81
C SER A 242 -22.72 -7.43 -6.85
N LEU A 243 -23.00 -7.99 -8.03
CA LEU A 243 -22.16 -7.81 -9.23
C LEU A 243 -21.92 -6.32 -9.59
N SER A 244 -22.80 -5.41 -9.19
CA SER A 244 -22.67 -3.97 -9.45
C SER A 244 -21.72 -3.24 -8.48
N SER A 245 -21.48 -3.76 -7.28
CA SER A 245 -20.55 -3.12 -6.33
C SER A 245 -19.09 -3.45 -6.66
N SER A 246 -18.83 -4.60 -7.27
CA SER A 246 -17.48 -5.04 -7.61
C SER A 246 -16.81 -4.19 -8.69
N GLU A 247 -17.56 -3.76 -9.72
CA GLU A 247 -16.97 -2.93 -10.79
C GLU A 247 -16.60 -1.53 -10.31
N GLU A 248 -17.44 -0.90 -9.48
CA GLU A 248 -17.14 0.43 -8.91
C GLU A 248 -16.00 0.39 -7.90
N GLU A 249 -15.84 -0.71 -7.15
CA GLU A 249 -14.74 -0.91 -6.21
C GLU A 249 -13.38 -1.12 -6.90
N LEU A 250 -13.37 -1.69 -8.13
CA LEU A 250 -12.15 -2.00 -8.87
C LEU A 250 -11.66 -0.86 -9.77
N LYS A 251 -12.53 0.08 -10.17
CA LYS A 251 -12.18 1.26 -10.99
C LYS A 251 -10.98 2.05 -10.47
N PRO A 252 -10.86 2.35 -9.16
CA PRO A 252 -9.68 3.08 -8.66
C PRO A 252 -8.38 2.28 -8.82
N LEU A 253 -8.43 0.96 -8.80
CA LEU A 253 -7.23 0.12 -8.94
C LEU A 253 -6.75 0.07 -10.39
N THR A 254 -7.68 -0.10 -11.33
CA THR A 254 -7.35 -0.08 -12.76
C THR A 254 -6.83 1.30 -13.17
N LEU A 255 -7.33 2.38 -12.57
CA LEU A 255 -6.80 3.72 -12.78
C LEU A 255 -5.34 3.85 -12.31
N ILE A 256 -4.97 3.24 -11.18
CA ILE A 256 -3.58 3.21 -10.70
C ILE A 256 -2.68 2.50 -11.72
N GLN A 257 -3.09 1.30 -12.18
CA GLN A 257 -2.34 0.57 -13.20
C GLN A 257 -2.18 1.38 -14.48
N MET A 258 -3.27 1.91 -15.03
CA MET A 258 -3.28 2.70 -16.25
C MET A 258 -2.33 3.89 -16.14
N ASN A 259 -2.31 4.61 -15.02
CA ASN A 259 -1.40 5.75 -14.84
C ASN A 259 0.07 5.36 -14.78
N VAL A 260 0.41 4.23 -14.14
CA VAL A 260 1.78 3.70 -14.15
C VAL A 260 2.19 3.35 -15.58
N GLN A 261 1.31 2.68 -16.33
CA GLN A 261 1.57 2.33 -17.73
C GLN A 261 1.75 3.57 -18.60
N MET A 262 0.87 4.56 -18.49
CA MET A 262 0.98 5.83 -19.22
C MET A 262 2.26 6.59 -18.88
N ALA A 263 2.70 6.58 -17.62
CA ALA A 263 3.96 7.23 -17.22
C ALA A 263 5.18 6.57 -17.89
N HIS A 264 5.24 5.24 -17.92
CA HIS A 264 6.32 4.52 -18.63
C HIS A 264 6.25 4.70 -20.15
N LEU A 265 5.04 4.73 -20.70
CA LEU A 265 4.82 4.89 -22.14
C LEU A 265 5.19 6.30 -22.64
N ASP A 266 4.85 7.34 -21.88
CA ASP A 266 5.28 8.70 -22.18
C ASP A 266 6.81 8.84 -22.09
N ALA A 267 7.42 8.27 -21.06
CA ALA A 267 8.88 8.29 -20.91
C ALA A 267 9.59 7.54 -22.05
N LEU A 268 9.04 6.39 -22.47
CA LEU A 268 9.51 5.64 -23.63
C LEU A 268 9.45 6.52 -24.90
N ARG A 269 8.34 7.22 -25.13
CA ARG A 269 8.18 8.13 -26.28
C ARG A 269 9.21 9.26 -26.26
N GLU A 270 9.54 9.81 -25.10
CA GLU A 270 10.60 10.83 -24.99
C GLU A 270 12.00 10.25 -25.26
N CYS A 271 12.34 9.09 -24.69
CA CYS A 271 13.62 8.42 -24.95
C CYS A 271 13.83 8.14 -26.45
N LEU A 272 12.77 7.71 -27.14
CA LEU A 272 12.80 7.48 -28.60
C LEU A 272 13.02 8.76 -29.42
N LYS A 273 12.56 9.92 -28.94
CA LYS A 273 12.85 11.21 -29.59
C LYS A 273 14.29 11.64 -29.38
N GLU A 274 14.88 11.27 -28.24
CA GLU A 274 16.24 11.60 -27.84
C GLU A 274 17.29 10.60 -28.35
N ASP A 275 16.87 9.54 -29.06
CA ASP A 275 17.74 8.43 -29.51
C ASP A 275 18.43 7.70 -28.35
N ASP A 276 17.79 7.70 -27.16
CA ASP A 276 18.24 6.98 -25.96
C ASP A 276 17.64 5.57 -25.93
N GLU A 277 18.30 4.64 -26.62
CA GLU A 277 17.89 3.24 -26.69
C GLU A 277 17.91 2.56 -25.31
N ASP A 278 18.90 2.86 -24.48
CA ASP A 278 19.05 2.26 -23.15
C ASP A 278 17.94 2.74 -22.20
N GLY A 279 17.63 4.04 -22.23
CA GLY A 279 16.50 4.63 -21.53
C GLY A 279 15.17 4.01 -21.97
N ALA A 280 14.96 3.89 -23.28
CA ALA A 280 13.75 3.28 -23.84
C ALA A 280 13.54 1.83 -23.35
N ILE A 281 14.59 0.99 -23.39
CA ILE A 281 14.53 -0.39 -22.90
C ILE A 281 14.19 -0.44 -21.40
N SER A 282 14.71 0.51 -20.62
CA SER A 282 14.48 0.56 -19.18
C SER A 282 13.02 0.81 -18.79
N HIS A 283 12.25 1.50 -19.64
CA HIS A 283 10.82 1.73 -19.47
C HIS A 283 9.96 0.60 -20.07
N LEU A 284 10.37 0.05 -21.21
CA LEU A 284 9.63 -1.02 -21.92
C LEU A 284 9.35 -2.24 -21.04
N ARG A 285 10.30 -2.61 -20.16
CA ARG A 285 10.16 -3.79 -19.28
C ARG A 285 9.00 -3.70 -18.27
N PHE A 286 8.41 -2.52 -18.06
CA PHE A 286 7.32 -2.29 -17.14
C PHE A 286 5.96 -2.15 -17.83
N LEU A 287 5.92 -2.28 -19.16
CA LEU A 287 4.68 -2.20 -19.93
C LEU A 287 3.97 -3.56 -19.99
N HIS A 288 2.67 -3.54 -19.74
CA HIS A 288 1.78 -4.71 -19.75
C HIS A 288 0.47 -4.40 -20.48
N ASP A 289 0.14 -5.20 -21.48
CA ASP A 289 -0.99 -4.97 -22.40
C ASP A 289 -2.36 -5.04 -21.70
N ASP A 290 -2.44 -5.70 -20.54
CA ASP A 290 -3.68 -5.99 -19.80
C ASP A 290 -3.96 -5.00 -18.65
N TYR A 291 -3.17 -3.93 -18.51
CA TYR A 291 -3.24 -2.97 -17.39
C TYR A 291 -4.10 -1.73 -17.69
N GLY A 292 -5.04 -1.84 -18.65
CA GLY A 292 -6.10 -0.86 -18.89
C GLY A 292 -5.77 0.25 -19.90
N VAL A 293 -4.57 0.26 -20.48
CA VAL A 293 -4.22 1.17 -21.58
C VAL A 293 -4.77 0.63 -22.90
N VAL A 294 -5.40 1.49 -23.70
CA VAL A 294 -5.99 1.10 -24.99
C VAL A 294 -4.88 0.81 -26.01
N GLU A 295 -5.05 -0.27 -26.81
CA GLU A 295 -4.11 -0.68 -27.86
C GLU A 295 -3.54 0.44 -28.75
N PRO A 296 -4.31 1.47 -29.20
CA PRO A 296 -3.75 2.56 -30.00
C PRO A 296 -2.71 3.43 -29.27
N GLU A 297 -2.68 3.47 -27.93
CA GLU A 297 -1.65 4.22 -27.20
C GLU A 297 -0.28 3.54 -27.28
N TYR A 298 -0.24 2.23 -27.48
CA TYR A 298 0.99 1.45 -27.64
C TYR A 298 1.61 1.52 -29.04
N ARG A 299 0.92 2.11 -30.02
CA ARG A 299 1.38 2.22 -31.42
C ARG A 299 2.10 3.53 -31.69
#